data_AF-A0A439CMU1-F1
#
_entry.id   AF-A0A439CMU1-F1
#
_cell.length_a   1.000
_cell.length_b   1.000
_cell.length_c   1.000
_cell.angle_alpha   90.00
_cell.angle_beta   90.00
_cell.angle_gamma   90.00
#
_symmetry.space_group_name_H-M   'P 1'
#
loop_
_entity.id
_entity.type
_entity.pdbx_description
1 polymer ?
#
loop_
_entity_poly.entity_id
_entity_poly.type
_entity_poly.pdbx_seq_one_letter_code
_entity_poly.pdbx_strand_id
1 'polypeptide(L)'
;MMGQAVHFNRYAPEPVPYGAWRYTSECRRLHHVLDKQLASSPFVAGDRMTVADFAVFIFAHSTKWCGIDINNYPNVKAWHDKLAQRPAFQKGLQVPLPYQFSDEAVSNPDAQDFYKMIRKYGGQMIKGATDQWKGDVVSVPSDHANY
;
A
#
# COMPACT_ATOMS: atom_id res chain seq x y z
N MET A 1 3.81 -6.90 -6.32
CA MET A 1 4.42 -6.10 -7.40
C MET A 1 4.53 -4.63 -7.05
N MET A 2 3.51 -4.03 -6.42
CA MET A 2 3.52 -2.64 -5.96
C MET A 2 4.72 -2.27 -5.06
N GLY A 3 5.06 -3.07 -4.05
CA GLY A 3 6.24 -2.79 -3.21
C GLY A 3 7.56 -2.68 -3.99
N GLN A 4 7.74 -3.48 -5.05
CA GLN A 4 8.91 -3.40 -5.92
C GLN A 4 8.87 -2.13 -6.79
N ALA A 5 7.69 -1.75 -7.30
CA ALA A 5 7.53 -0.48 -8.01
C ALA A 5 7.91 0.71 -7.12
N VAL A 6 7.45 0.74 -5.87
CA VAL A 6 7.85 1.76 -4.90
C VAL A 6 9.36 1.73 -4.66
N HIS A 7 9.95 0.54 -4.49
CA HIS A 7 11.39 0.41 -4.30
C HIS A 7 12.18 1.03 -5.45
N PHE A 8 11.94 0.61 -6.69
CA PHE A 8 12.69 1.13 -7.85
C PHE A 8 12.39 2.59 -8.17
N ASN A 9 11.18 3.08 -7.89
CA ASN A 9 10.80 4.46 -8.17
C ASN A 9 11.29 5.45 -7.09
N ARG A 10 11.49 5.02 -5.83
CA ARG A 10 11.72 5.93 -4.70
C ARG A 10 12.89 5.56 -3.80
N TYR A 11 13.14 4.27 -3.58
CA TYR A 11 14.08 3.81 -2.57
C TYR A 11 15.39 3.24 -3.10
N ALA A 12 15.48 2.90 -4.39
CA ALA A 12 16.72 2.46 -5.01
C ALA A 12 17.79 3.56 -4.85
N PRO A 13 19.02 3.23 -4.41
CA PRO A 13 20.10 4.21 -4.25
C PRO A 13 20.57 4.76 -5.59
N GLU A 14 20.51 3.93 -6.64
CA GLU A 14 20.80 4.31 -8.01
C GLU A 14 19.58 4.06 -8.90
N PRO A 15 19.35 4.87 -9.95
CA PRO A 15 18.26 4.64 -10.89
C PRO A 15 18.43 3.29 -11.62
N VAL A 16 17.39 2.46 -11.61
CA VAL A 16 17.33 1.20 -12.38
C VAL A 16 16.14 1.27 -13.34
N PRO A 17 16.30 1.85 -14.56
CA PRO A 17 15.18 2.16 -15.45
C PRO A 17 14.32 0.95 -15.82
N TYR A 18 14.96 -0.19 -16.11
CA TYR A 18 14.24 -1.42 -16.44
C TYR A 18 13.40 -1.94 -15.26
N GLY A 19 13.94 -1.90 -14.04
CA GLY A 19 13.22 -2.30 -12.83
C GLY A 19 12.00 -1.42 -12.59
N ALA A 20 12.21 -0.10 -12.60
CA ALA A 20 11.14 0.89 -12.48
C ALA A 20 10.03 0.67 -13.53
N TRP A 21 10.41 0.54 -14.80
CA TRP A 21 9.46 0.29 -15.90
C TRP A 21 8.71 -1.03 -15.74
N ARG A 22 9.41 -2.14 -15.46
CA ARG A 22 8.82 -3.47 -15.35
C ARG A 22 7.77 -3.52 -14.26
N TYR A 23 8.11 -3.08 -13.06
CA TYR A 23 7.19 -3.17 -11.92
C TYR A 23 6.07 -2.14 -11.99
N THR A 24 6.32 -0.93 -12.49
CA THR A 24 5.25 0.05 -12.72
C THR A 24 4.26 -0.44 -13.79
N SER A 25 4.76 -1.06 -14.87
CA SER A 25 3.90 -1.63 -15.91
C SER A 25 3.05 -2.78 -15.39
N GLU A 26 3.61 -3.65 -14.55
CA GLU A 26 2.82 -4.71 -13.91
C GLU A 26 1.79 -4.15 -12.92
N CYS A 27 2.10 -3.05 -12.22
CA CYS A 27 1.12 -2.36 -11.38
C CYS A 27 -0.05 -1.82 -12.20
N ARG A 28 0.20 -1.25 -13.40
CA ARG A 28 -0.88 -0.84 -14.32
C ARG A 28 -1.76 -2.03 -14.72
N ARG A 29 -1.14 -3.15 -15.09
CA ARG A 29 -1.87 -4.38 -15.47
C ARG A 29 -2.76 -4.88 -14.32
N LEU A 30 -2.24 -4.92 -13.08
CA LEU A 30 -3.01 -5.34 -11.91
C LEU A 30 -4.19 -4.42 -11.62
N HIS A 31 -4.02 -3.09 -11.76
CA HIS A 31 -5.14 -2.15 -11.62
C HIS A 31 -6.19 -2.36 -12.70
N HIS A 32 -5.78 -2.67 -13.93
CA HIS A 32 -6.74 -2.98 -15.00
C HIS A 32 -7.55 -4.26 -14.70
N VAL A 33 -6.90 -5.29 -14.15
CA VAL A 33 -7.61 -6.52 -13.71
C VAL A 33 -8.60 -6.19 -12.59
N LEU A 34 -8.19 -5.41 -11.60
CA LEU A 34 -9.05 -5.01 -10.50
C LEU A 34 -10.23 -4.15 -10.97
N ASP A 35 -9.99 -3.19 -11.86
CA ASP A 35 -11.01 -2.33 -12.43
C ASP A 35 -12.07 -3.14 -13.19
N LYS A 36 -11.62 -4.12 -14.00
CA LYS A 36 -12.52 -5.04 -14.70
C LYS A 36 -13.35 -5.89 -13.74
N GLN A 37 -12.75 -6.39 -12.65
CA GLN A 37 -13.48 -7.14 -11.62
C GLN A 37 -14.56 -6.28 -10.98
N LEU A 38 -14.20 -5.07 -10.55
CA LEU A 38 -15.09 -4.12 -9.87
C LEU A 38 -16.15 -3.50 -10.79
N ALA A 39 -15.97 -3.58 -12.11
CA ALA A 39 -17.03 -3.25 -13.06
C ALA A 39 -18.21 -4.23 -13.00
N SER A 40 -17.96 -5.49 -12.61
CA SER A 40 -18.96 -6.55 -12.54
C SER A 40 -19.48 -6.83 -11.13
N SER A 41 -18.79 -6.34 -10.11
CA SER A 41 -19.04 -6.70 -8.72
C SER A 41 -18.78 -5.54 -7.75
N PRO A 42 -19.61 -5.34 -6.72
CA PRO A 42 -19.45 -4.21 -5.80
C PRO A 42 -18.25 -4.34 -4.84
N PHE A 43 -17.65 -5.53 -4.73
CA PHE A 43 -16.48 -5.82 -3.90
C PHE A 43 -15.53 -6.79 -4.63
N VAL A 44 -14.31 -6.93 -4.12
CA VAL A 44 -13.25 -7.71 -4.80
C VAL A 44 -13.66 -9.17 -5.02
N ALA A 45 -14.37 -9.77 -4.05
CA ALA A 45 -14.71 -11.19 -4.04
C ALA A 45 -16.23 -11.47 -4.22
N GLY A 46 -16.99 -10.55 -4.80
CA GLY A 46 -18.42 -10.73 -5.05
C GLY A 46 -19.29 -9.66 -4.38
N ASP A 47 -20.47 -10.07 -3.93
CA ASP A 47 -21.52 -9.13 -3.49
C ASP A 47 -21.33 -8.61 -2.06
N ARG A 48 -20.36 -9.16 -1.32
CA ARG A 48 -20.07 -8.79 0.07
C ARG A 48 -18.61 -8.42 0.24
N MET A 49 -18.38 -7.46 1.12
CA MET A 49 -17.03 -7.10 1.55
C MET A 49 -16.40 -8.25 2.32
N THR A 50 -15.15 -8.58 2.00
CA THR A 50 -14.40 -9.67 2.63
C THR A 50 -13.00 -9.21 3.01
N VAL A 51 -12.21 -10.11 3.60
CA VAL A 51 -10.77 -9.86 3.85
C VAL A 51 -10.00 -9.47 2.57
N ALA A 52 -10.48 -9.89 1.39
CA ALA A 52 -9.88 -9.49 0.12
C ALA A 52 -9.94 -7.98 -0.10
N ASP A 53 -11.05 -7.32 0.25
CA ASP A 53 -11.18 -5.87 0.11
C ASP A 53 -10.21 -5.13 1.04
N PHE A 54 -10.04 -5.60 2.27
CA PHE A 54 -9.07 -5.01 3.20
C PHE A 54 -7.63 -5.16 2.69
N ALA A 55 -7.27 -6.35 2.20
CA ALA A 55 -5.93 -6.62 1.67
C ALA A 55 -5.62 -5.76 0.44
N VAL A 56 -6.58 -5.58 -0.47
CA VAL A 56 -6.40 -4.79 -1.70
C VAL A 56 -6.49 -3.28 -1.42
N PHE A 57 -7.32 -2.86 -0.46
CA PHE A 57 -7.56 -1.45 -0.16
C PHE A 57 -6.27 -0.70 0.15
N ILE A 58 -5.39 -1.27 0.96
CA ILE A 58 -4.12 -0.63 1.37
C ILE A 58 -3.25 -0.30 0.15
N PHE A 59 -3.24 -1.20 -0.85
CA PHE A 59 -2.50 -1.03 -2.09
C PHE A 59 -3.15 -0.01 -3.03
N ALA A 60 -4.49 -0.02 -3.14
CA ALA A 60 -5.21 1.00 -3.91
C ALA A 60 -5.07 2.41 -3.30
N HIS A 61 -5.10 2.51 -1.96
CA HIS A 61 -4.96 3.76 -1.22
C HIS A 61 -3.57 4.39 -1.39
N SER A 62 -2.53 3.57 -1.57
CA SER A 62 -1.14 4.00 -1.75
C SER A 62 -0.66 4.02 -3.22
N THR A 63 -1.57 3.93 -4.19
CA THR A 63 -1.22 3.63 -5.59
C THR A 63 -0.31 4.68 -6.26
N LYS A 64 -0.40 5.95 -5.86
CA LYS A 64 0.50 7.01 -6.37
C LYS A 64 1.97 6.73 -6.09
N TRP A 65 2.28 6.03 -5.00
CA TRP A 65 3.64 5.64 -4.65
C TRP A 65 4.24 4.66 -5.64
N CYS A 66 3.39 3.90 -6.33
CA CYS A 66 3.76 2.97 -7.38
C CYS A 66 3.82 3.65 -8.76
N GLY A 67 3.61 4.97 -8.85
CA GLY A 67 3.54 5.70 -10.12
C GLY A 67 2.23 5.48 -10.89
N ILE A 68 1.15 5.16 -10.17
CA ILE A 68 -0.17 4.91 -10.75
C ILE A 68 -1.12 6.04 -10.34
N ASP A 69 -1.83 6.60 -11.32
CA ASP A 69 -2.95 7.49 -11.07
C ASP A 69 -4.25 6.68 -11.02
N ILE A 70 -4.88 6.66 -9.85
CA ILE A 70 -6.14 5.94 -9.60
C ILE A 70 -7.28 6.46 -10.47
N ASN A 71 -7.22 7.71 -10.93
CA ASN A 71 -8.27 8.31 -11.76
C ASN A 71 -8.39 7.64 -13.13
N ASN A 72 -7.37 6.89 -13.57
CA ASN A 72 -7.42 6.09 -14.79
C ASN A 72 -8.24 4.79 -14.64
N TYR A 73 -8.71 4.47 -13.43
CA TYR A 73 -9.41 3.22 -13.09
C TYR A 73 -10.71 3.57 -12.34
N PRO A 74 -11.79 3.93 -13.06
CA PRO A 74 -12.98 4.52 -12.46
C PRO A 74 -13.70 3.58 -11.47
N ASN A 75 -13.71 2.27 -11.73
CA ASN A 75 -14.35 1.29 -10.85
C ASN A 75 -13.51 1.08 -9.58
N VAL A 76 -12.19 1.04 -9.72
CA VAL A 76 -11.26 1.01 -8.57
C VAL A 76 -11.44 2.27 -7.73
N LYS A 77 -11.50 3.45 -8.36
CA LYS A 77 -11.68 4.72 -7.66
C LYS A 77 -13.01 4.74 -6.89
N ALA A 78 -14.11 4.37 -7.53
CA ALA A 78 -15.43 4.35 -6.88
C ALA A 78 -15.47 3.38 -5.69
N TRP A 79 -14.93 2.17 -5.86
CA TRP A 79 -14.81 1.18 -4.77
C TRP A 79 -13.92 1.69 -3.64
N HIS A 80 -12.76 2.27 -3.96
CA HIS A 80 -11.85 2.85 -2.99
C HIS A 80 -12.52 3.96 -2.17
N ASP A 81 -13.17 4.92 -2.84
CA ASP A 81 -13.80 6.07 -2.18
C ASP A 81 -14.94 5.61 -1.26
N LYS A 82 -15.73 4.63 -1.71
CA LYS A 82 -16.77 3.98 -0.89
C LYS A 82 -16.20 3.36 0.38
N LEU A 83 -15.06 2.67 0.30
CA LEU A 83 -14.43 2.05 1.47
C LEU A 83 -13.76 3.09 2.38
N ALA A 84 -13.05 4.07 1.81
CA ALA A 84 -12.34 5.12 2.54
C ALA A 84 -13.27 6.00 3.39
N GLN A 85 -14.53 6.16 2.98
CA GLN A 85 -15.56 6.89 3.75
C GLN A 85 -16.08 6.12 4.97
N ARG A 86 -15.81 4.81 5.08
CA ARG A 86 -16.32 4.01 6.21
C ARG A 86 -15.56 4.35 7.49
N PRO A 87 -16.24 4.56 8.63
CA PRO A 87 -15.58 4.90 9.90
C PRO A 87 -14.49 3.91 10.33
N ALA A 88 -14.65 2.61 10.03
CA ALA A 88 -13.66 1.60 10.35
C ALA A 88 -12.35 1.75 9.55
N PHE A 89 -12.45 2.11 8.26
CA PHE A 89 -11.28 2.36 7.41
C PHE A 89 -10.58 3.65 7.84
N GLN A 90 -11.34 4.70 8.13
CA GLN A 90 -10.79 5.95 8.67
C GLN A 90 -10.02 5.70 9.98
N LYS A 91 -10.58 4.93 10.92
CA LYS A 91 -9.89 4.54 12.16
C LYS A 91 -8.64 3.70 11.88
N GLY A 92 -8.71 2.74 10.96
CA GLY A 92 -7.59 1.90 10.57
C GLY A 92 -6.43 2.70 9.97
N LEU A 93 -6.74 3.75 9.20
CA LEU A 93 -5.75 4.68 8.66
C LEU A 93 -5.12 5.59 9.73
N GLN A 94 -5.55 5.55 10.99
CA GLN A 94 -4.99 6.37 12.06
C GLN A 94 -4.05 5.59 13.00
N VAL A 95 -3.84 4.29 12.77
CA VAL A 95 -3.10 3.39 13.69
C VAL A 95 -2.02 2.55 12.98
N PRO A 96 -0.92 2.18 13.68
CA PRO A 96 -0.50 2.66 15.00
C PRO A 96 -0.07 4.13 14.98
N LEU A 97 0.31 4.64 13.80
CA LEU A 97 0.51 6.05 13.52
C LEU A 97 -0.48 6.49 12.44
N PRO A 98 -0.87 7.78 12.40
CA PRO A 98 -1.64 8.33 11.30
C PRO A 98 -1.02 7.97 9.95
N TYR A 99 -1.85 7.65 8.95
CA TYR A 99 -1.40 7.37 7.60
C TYR A 99 -0.77 8.63 7.02
N GLN A 100 0.56 8.64 6.97
CA GLN A 100 1.35 9.78 6.45
C GLN A 100 1.64 9.67 4.96
N PHE A 101 1.09 8.67 4.27
CA PHE A 101 1.44 8.36 2.88
C PHE A 101 0.49 9.05 1.88
N SER A 102 -0.03 10.22 2.23
CA SER A 102 -0.94 11.03 1.41
C SER A 102 -0.26 11.60 0.17
N ASP A 103 -1.07 12.15 -0.74
CA ASP A 103 -0.61 12.89 -1.92
C ASP A 103 0.35 14.01 -1.57
N GLU A 104 0.03 14.78 -0.52
CA GLU A 104 0.87 15.86 0.00
C GLU A 104 2.24 15.34 0.40
N ALA A 105 2.31 14.14 0.96
CA ALA A 105 3.57 13.54 1.34
C ALA A 105 4.43 13.16 0.11
N VAL A 106 3.80 12.88 -1.04
CA VAL A 106 4.53 12.66 -2.31
C VAL A 106 4.95 13.98 -2.95
N SER A 107 4.13 15.04 -2.85
CA SER A 107 4.36 16.31 -3.54
C SER A 107 5.07 17.38 -2.70
N ASN A 108 5.17 17.23 -1.38
CA ASN A 108 5.73 18.24 -0.48
C ASN A 108 7.28 18.15 -0.45
N PRO A 109 8.00 19.21 -0.88
CA PRO A 109 9.46 19.27 -0.81
C PRO A 109 10.00 19.15 0.62
N ASP A 110 9.29 19.66 1.63
CA ASP A 110 9.70 19.59 3.04
C ASP A 110 9.50 18.18 3.62
N ALA A 111 8.55 17.41 3.08
CA ALA A 111 8.36 16.01 3.44
C ALA A 111 9.52 15.13 2.94
N GLN A 112 10.28 15.57 1.93
CA GLN A 112 11.45 14.82 1.44
C GLN A 112 12.48 14.59 2.54
N ASP A 113 12.68 15.52 3.46
CA ASP A 113 13.64 15.36 4.56
C ASP A 113 13.12 14.39 5.62
N PHE A 114 11.82 14.41 5.91
CA PHE A 114 11.18 13.36 6.71
C PHE A 114 11.31 11.99 6.03
N TYR A 115 11.15 11.90 4.71
CA TYR A 115 11.33 10.65 3.97
C TYR A 115 12.79 10.20 3.89
N LYS A 116 13.75 11.12 3.80
CA LYS A 116 15.18 10.80 3.95
C LYS A 116 15.47 10.28 5.36
N MET A 117 14.85 10.87 6.39
CA MET A 117 14.96 10.42 7.77
C MET A 117 14.36 9.02 7.95
N ILE A 118 13.14 8.75 7.47
CA ILE A 118 12.52 7.41 7.46
C ILE A 118 13.37 6.43 6.64
N ARG A 119 13.97 6.85 5.52
CA ARG A 119 14.85 5.99 4.71
C ARG A 119 16.15 5.63 5.46
N LYS A 120 16.71 6.58 6.21
CA LYS A 120 17.95 6.39 6.97
C LYS A 120 17.75 5.66 8.30
N TYR A 121 16.63 5.92 8.98
CA TYR A 121 16.38 5.49 10.35
C TYR A 121 15.12 4.63 10.51
N GLY A 122 14.26 4.50 9.50
CA GLY A 122 13.00 3.75 9.59
C GLY A 122 13.22 2.27 9.90
N GLY A 123 14.25 1.65 9.33
CA GLY A 123 14.65 0.29 9.72
C GLY A 123 15.09 0.20 11.19
N GLN A 124 15.73 1.24 11.72
CA GLN A 124 16.10 1.32 13.14
C GLN A 124 14.88 1.60 14.04
N MET A 125 13.90 2.37 13.56
CA MET A 125 12.64 2.62 14.26
C MET A 125 11.78 1.35 14.35
N ILE A 126 11.67 0.60 13.24
CA ILE A 126 10.97 -0.69 13.23
C ILE A 126 11.68 -1.67 14.15
N LYS A 127 13.01 -1.79 14.04
CA LYS A 127 13.80 -2.63 14.93
C LYS A 127 13.64 -2.23 16.39
N GLY A 128 13.72 -0.95 16.72
CA GLY A 128 13.53 -0.45 18.09
C GLY A 128 12.13 -0.73 18.62
N ALA A 129 11.09 -0.56 17.80
CA ALA A 129 9.73 -0.92 18.16
C ALA A 129 9.56 -2.44 18.38
N THR A 130 10.22 -3.27 17.58
CA THR A 130 10.27 -4.73 17.76
C THR A 130 11.02 -5.11 19.04
N ASP A 131 12.18 -4.52 19.29
CA ASP A 131 13.02 -4.79 20.47
C ASP A 131 12.33 -4.36 21.77
N GLN A 132 11.47 -3.34 21.72
CA GLN A 132 10.69 -2.84 22.87
C GLN A 132 9.32 -3.50 23.02
N TRP A 133 8.89 -4.33 22.07
CA TRP A 133 7.60 -4.97 22.12
C TRP A 133 7.58 -6.08 23.18
N LYS A 134 6.66 -5.96 24.15
CA LYS A 134 6.49 -6.89 25.28
C LYS A 134 5.23 -7.75 25.17
N GLY A 135 4.57 -7.75 23.99
CA GLY A 135 3.40 -8.59 23.77
C GLY A 135 3.80 -10.05 23.57
N ASP A 136 2.85 -10.96 23.78
CA ASP A 136 3.06 -12.37 23.48
C ASP A 136 3.06 -12.58 21.96
N VAL A 137 4.05 -13.31 21.44
CA VAL A 137 4.04 -13.78 20.04
C VAL A 137 2.88 -14.75 19.91
N VAL A 138 1.79 -14.29 19.28
CA VAL A 138 0.68 -15.16 18.93
C VAL A 138 1.18 -16.06 17.82
N SER A 139 1.30 -17.36 18.09
CA SER A 139 1.63 -18.34 17.06
C SER A 139 0.57 -18.28 15.97
N VAL A 140 0.96 -17.95 14.74
CA VAL A 140 0.02 -18.01 13.62
C VAL A 140 0.07 -19.42 13.04
N PRO A 141 -1.06 -20.00 12.59
CA PRO A 141 -1.09 -21.36 12.05
C PRO A 141 -0.12 -21.63 10.87
N SER A 142 0.44 -20.58 10.25
CA SER A 142 1.40 -20.67 9.15
C SER A 142 2.84 -20.94 9.59
N ASP A 143 3.16 -20.93 10.89
CA ASP A 143 4.53 -21.07 11.39
C ASP A 143 5.11 -22.49 11.20
N HIS A 144 4.30 -23.42 10.69
CA HIS A 144 4.67 -24.80 10.34
C HIS A 144 4.57 -25.14 8.84
N ALA A 145 4.37 -24.16 7.95
CA ALA A 145 4.09 -24.42 6.53
C ALA A 145 5.34 -24.50 5.61
N ASN A 146 6.50 -24.91 6.13
CA ASN A 146 7.66 -25.30 5.32
C ASN A 146 8.26 -26.60 5.89
N TYR A 147 7.61 -27.72 5.59
CA TYR A 147 8.25 -29.03 5.51
C TYR A 147 8.50 -29.36 4.04
#